data_AF-A0A659SE06-F1
#
_entry.id   AF-A0A659SE06-F1
#
_cell.length_a   1.000
_cell.length_b   1.000
_cell.length_c   1.000
_cell.angle_alpha   90.00
_cell.angle_beta   90.00
_cell.angle_gamma   90.00
#
_symmetry.space_group_name_H-M   'P 1'
#
loop_
_entity.id
_entity.type
_entity.pdbx_description
1 polymer ?
#
loop_
_entity_poly.entity_id
_entity_poly.type
_entity_poly.pdbx_seq_one_letter_code
_entity_poly.pdbx_strand_id
1 'polypeptide(L)'
;VQTLKAKGDALNRADITITDAVKRVLHLPTVAEKTFLVTIGDRTVTGMVARDQMVGPWQVPVADCAVTTASLDSYYGEAMSIGERAPVALLDFAASARLAVGEALTNIAARQIGAITRSKLCANWMAAGGRPRDAGGLV
;
A
#
# COMPACT_ATOMS: atom_id res chain seq x y z
N VAL A 1 -19.35 -20.73 2.81
CA VAL A 1 -19.50 -19.43 3.53
C VAL A 1 -20.14 -18.45 2.55
N GLN A 2 -21.29 -17.86 2.88
CA GLN A 2 -21.93 -16.86 2.01
C GLN A 2 -21.33 -15.49 2.31
N THR A 3 -20.69 -14.86 1.32
CA THR A 3 -20.14 -13.51 1.45
C THR A 3 -21.29 -12.49 1.46
N LEU A 4 -21.45 -11.76 2.55
CA LEU A 4 -22.42 -10.67 2.65
C LEU A 4 -21.82 -9.41 2.00
N LYS A 5 -22.41 -8.95 0.89
CA LYS A 5 -22.05 -7.65 0.28
C LYS A 5 -22.93 -6.56 0.87
N ALA A 6 -22.32 -5.47 1.34
CA ALA A 6 -23.09 -4.32 1.78
C ALA A 6 -23.66 -3.57 0.57
N LYS A 7 -24.95 -3.21 0.64
CA LYS A 7 -25.57 -2.31 -0.34
C LYS A 7 -25.15 -0.89 0.03
N GLY A 8 -24.15 -0.35 -0.65
CA GLY A 8 -23.73 1.04 -0.48
C GLY A 8 -24.73 2.02 -1.10
N ASP A 9 -24.79 3.23 -0.57
CA ASP A 9 -25.54 4.32 -1.18
C ASP A 9 -24.80 4.86 -2.42
N ALA A 10 -25.55 5.42 -3.35
CA ALA A 10 -24.95 6.09 -4.50
C ALA A 10 -24.16 7.32 -4.04
N LEU A 11 -22.95 7.51 -4.58
CA LEU A 11 -22.12 8.68 -4.30
C LEU A 11 -22.87 9.96 -4.71
N ASN A 12 -23.27 10.78 -3.73
CA ASN A 12 -23.80 12.11 -3.98
C ASN A 12 -22.65 13.06 -4.34
N ARG A 13 -22.75 13.71 -5.51
CA ARG A 13 -21.73 14.62 -6.03
C ARG A 13 -22.13 16.10 -5.95
N ALA A 14 -23.31 16.42 -5.42
CA ALA A 14 -23.87 17.78 -5.44
C ALA A 14 -22.91 18.83 -4.85
N ASP A 15 -22.20 18.49 -3.77
CA ASP A 15 -21.30 19.40 -3.06
C ASP A 15 -19.81 19.17 -3.39
N ILE A 16 -19.50 18.38 -4.43
CA ILE A 16 -18.11 18.02 -4.78
C ILE A 16 -17.63 18.86 -5.96
N THR A 17 -16.82 19.88 -5.69
CA THR A 17 -16.05 20.57 -6.73
C THR A 17 -14.65 19.98 -6.84
N ILE A 18 -14.04 20.03 -8.03
CA ILE A 18 -12.67 19.50 -8.24
C ILE A 18 -11.67 20.21 -7.32
N THR A 19 -11.76 21.54 -7.21
CA THR A 19 -10.86 22.34 -6.37
C THR A 19 -10.96 21.96 -4.89
N ASP A 20 -12.17 21.80 -4.37
CA ASP A 20 -12.36 21.38 -2.98
C ASP A 20 -11.95 19.92 -2.77
N ALA A 21 -12.26 19.03 -3.72
CA ALA A 21 -11.86 17.63 -3.66
C ALA A 21 -10.33 17.46 -3.63
N VAL A 22 -9.59 18.15 -4.50
CA VAL A 22 -8.12 18.13 -4.50
C VAL A 22 -7.58 18.62 -3.15
N LYS A 23 -8.13 19.73 -2.63
CA LYS A 23 -7.73 20.25 -1.32
C LYS A 23 -7.97 19.21 -0.23
N ARG A 24 -9.16 18.63 -0.12
CA ARG A 24 -9.48 17.65 0.92
C ARG A 24 -8.66 16.37 0.80
N VAL A 25 -8.50 15.84 -0.41
CA VAL A 25 -7.74 14.61 -0.66
C VAL A 25 -6.28 14.79 -0.28
N LEU A 26 -5.65 15.92 -0.62
CA LEU A 26 -4.25 16.18 -0.24
C LEU A 26 -4.07 16.43 1.28
N HIS A 27 -5.13 16.82 2.00
CA HIS A 27 -5.11 16.97 3.46
C HIS A 27 -5.50 15.68 4.20
N LEU A 28 -5.94 14.62 3.51
CA LEU A 28 -6.24 13.34 4.13
C LEU A 28 -4.93 12.67 4.57
N PRO A 29 -4.74 12.31 5.85
CA PRO A 29 -3.47 11.73 6.32
C PRO A 29 -3.02 10.48 5.56
N THR A 30 -3.93 9.68 5.04
CA THR A 30 -3.61 8.52 4.18
C THR A 30 -2.88 8.93 2.90
N VAL A 31 -3.17 10.11 2.33
CA VAL A 31 -2.61 10.63 1.08
C VAL A 31 -1.48 11.65 1.30
N ALA A 32 -1.56 12.46 2.35
CA ALA A 32 -0.62 13.54 2.64
C ALA A 32 0.85 13.08 2.74
N GLU A 33 1.79 14.02 2.68
CA GLU A 33 3.22 13.74 2.80
C GLU A 33 3.57 13.00 4.12
N LYS A 34 4.47 12.02 4.05
CA LYS A 34 4.81 11.12 5.18
C LYS A 34 6.17 11.40 5.82
N THR A 35 6.77 12.57 5.59
CA THR A 35 8.11 12.92 6.08
C THR A 35 8.28 12.66 7.58
N PHE A 36 7.27 12.98 8.39
CA PHE A 36 7.29 12.75 9.84
C PHE A 36 7.43 11.27 10.27
N LEU A 37 7.03 10.32 9.42
CA LEU A 37 7.22 8.87 9.66
C LEU A 37 8.55 8.37 9.08
N VAL A 38 9.06 9.03 8.05
CA VAL A 38 10.23 8.57 7.29
C VAL A 38 11.53 9.04 7.93
N THR A 39 11.64 10.30 8.32
CA THR A 39 12.90 10.91 8.76
C THR A 39 13.32 10.54 10.17
N ILE A 40 12.39 10.01 10.97
CA ILE A 40 12.66 9.58 12.35
C ILE A 40 13.39 8.23 12.43
N GLY A 41 13.35 7.43 11.35
CA GLY A 41 14.04 6.16 11.25
C GLY A 41 15.31 6.25 10.41
N ASP A 42 16.33 5.48 10.79
CA ASP A 42 17.52 5.28 9.96
C ASP A 42 17.15 4.58 8.64
N ARG A 43 17.76 5.00 7.52
CA ARG A 43 17.53 4.46 6.18
C ARG A 43 18.82 4.18 5.41
N THR A 44 19.95 4.09 6.12
CA THR A 44 21.29 3.99 5.51
C THR A 44 22.19 2.97 6.19
N VAL A 45 21.89 2.59 7.43
CA VAL A 45 22.59 1.54 8.16
C VAL A 45 22.66 0.27 7.30
N THR A 46 23.81 -0.40 7.31
CA THR A 46 24.32 -1.45 6.40
C THR A 46 25.05 -0.96 5.14
N GLY A 47 24.76 0.23 4.62
CA GLY A 47 25.31 0.68 3.33
C GLY A 47 24.76 -0.05 2.10
N MET A 48 23.75 -0.91 2.27
CA MET A 48 23.13 -1.70 1.19
C MET A 48 21.78 -1.15 0.73
N VAL A 49 21.35 0.01 1.22
CA VAL A 49 20.07 0.63 0.82
C VAL A 49 20.23 1.31 -0.54
N ALA A 50 19.70 0.69 -1.59
CA ALA A 50 19.73 1.23 -2.96
C ALA A 50 18.54 2.16 -3.25
N ARG A 51 17.38 1.89 -2.65
CA ARG A 51 16.19 2.74 -2.74
C ARG A 51 15.45 2.84 -1.42
N ASP A 52 15.49 4.03 -0.83
CA ASP A 52 14.63 4.45 0.28
C ASP A 52 13.40 5.22 -0.23
N GLN A 53 12.55 5.63 0.72
CA GLN A 53 11.30 6.35 0.48
C GLN A 53 11.51 7.72 -0.18
N MET A 54 12.63 8.40 0.09
CA MET A 54 12.92 9.75 -0.40
C MET A 54 13.39 9.70 -1.87
N VAL A 55 12.81 10.53 -2.73
CA VAL A 55 13.05 10.50 -4.17
C VAL A 55 13.57 11.83 -4.70
N GLY A 56 14.61 11.73 -5.53
CA GLY A 56 15.15 12.83 -6.31
C GLY A 56 15.85 13.92 -5.50
N PRO A 57 16.30 15.01 -6.15
CA PRO A 57 17.05 16.07 -5.49
C PRO A 57 16.29 16.77 -4.35
N TRP A 58 14.96 16.78 -4.43
CA TRP A 58 14.09 17.37 -3.41
C TRP A 58 13.71 16.42 -2.27
N GLN A 59 14.16 15.16 -2.32
CA GLN A 59 13.97 14.17 -1.27
C GLN A 59 12.50 14.04 -0.83
N VAL A 60 11.57 13.93 -1.80
CA VAL A 60 10.14 13.81 -1.51
C VAL A 60 9.79 12.34 -1.19
N PRO A 61 9.07 12.01 -0.10
CA PRO A 61 8.81 10.62 0.33
C PRO A 61 7.72 9.94 -0.51
N VAL A 62 8.04 9.60 -1.77
CA VAL A 62 7.08 9.06 -2.76
C VAL A 62 7.56 7.81 -3.49
N ALA A 63 8.60 7.12 -3.01
CA ALA A 63 9.00 5.84 -3.63
C ALA A 63 7.96 4.75 -3.34
N ASP A 64 7.52 4.04 -4.38
CA ASP A 64 6.50 2.99 -4.26
C ASP A 64 7.01 1.70 -3.57
N CYS A 65 8.32 1.43 -3.65
CA CYS A 65 8.92 0.23 -3.07
C CYS A 65 10.35 0.51 -2.59
N ALA A 66 10.82 -0.26 -1.60
CA ALA A 66 12.20 -0.24 -1.13
C ALA A 66 13.06 -1.26 -1.88
N VAL A 67 14.36 -0.97 -2.03
CA VAL A 67 15.35 -1.87 -2.64
C VAL A 67 16.64 -1.88 -1.82
N THR A 68 17.13 -3.07 -1.53
CA THR A 68 18.44 -3.32 -0.91
C THR A 68 19.33 -4.11 -1.84
N THR A 69 20.64 -3.94 -1.77
CA THR A 69 21.61 -4.81 -2.44
C THR A 69 21.82 -6.08 -1.62
N ALA A 70 22.05 -7.19 -2.30
CA ALA A 70 22.28 -8.50 -1.67
C ALA A 70 23.63 -8.56 -0.94
N SER A 71 24.59 -7.74 -1.38
CA SER A 71 25.91 -7.57 -0.79
C SER A 71 26.49 -6.20 -1.16
N LEU A 72 27.63 -5.82 -0.56
CA LEU A 72 28.32 -4.56 -0.85
C LEU A 72 29.06 -4.55 -2.20
N ASP A 73 29.20 -5.72 -2.84
CA ASP A 73 29.93 -5.94 -4.09
C ASP A 73 29.03 -6.40 -5.25
N SER A 74 27.71 -6.28 -5.10
CA SER A 74 26.73 -6.77 -6.08
C SER A 74 25.64 -5.75 -6.39
N TYR A 75 25.13 -5.81 -7.62
CA TYR A 75 23.93 -5.07 -8.05
C TYR A 75 22.65 -5.90 -7.91
N TYR A 76 22.74 -7.19 -7.56
CA TYR A 76 21.57 -7.98 -7.18
C TYR A 76 21.04 -7.52 -5.82
N GLY A 77 19.79 -7.85 -5.52
CA GLY A 77 19.15 -7.35 -4.32
C GLY A 77 17.74 -7.87 -4.06
N GLU A 78 17.15 -7.33 -3.01
CA GLU A 78 15.78 -7.58 -2.58
C GLU A 78 14.92 -6.34 -2.79
N ALA A 79 13.62 -6.55 -3.00
CA ALA A 79 12.66 -5.46 -3.13
C ALA A 79 11.43 -5.73 -2.25
N MET A 80 10.93 -4.67 -1.61
CA MET A 80 9.81 -4.72 -0.67
C MET A 80 8.74 -3.71 -1.08
N SER A 81 7.48 -4.14 -1.06
CA SER A 81 6.31 -3.28 -1.32
C SER A 81 5.17 -3.69 -0.40
N ILE A 82 4.23 -2.78 -0.21
CA ILE A 82 3.02 -2.99 0.59
C ILE A 82 1.83 -2.63 -0.29
N GLY A 83 0.73 -3.36 -0.12
CA GLY A 83 -0.57 -3.00 -0.67
C GLY A 83 -1.64 -3.24 0.38
N GLU A 84 -2.57 -2.29 0.51
CA GLU A 84 -3.67 -2.38 1.46
C GLU A 84 -4.87 -1.59 0.94
N ARG A 85 -6.07 -2.13 1.15
CA ARG A 85 -7.28 -1.36 0.86
C ARG A 85 -8.41 -1.65 1.84
N ALA A 86 -8.10 -1.60 3.13
CA ALA A 86 -9.05 -1.94 4.20
C ALA A 86 -10.42 -1.25 4.09
N PRO A 87 -10.55 0.04 3.68
CA PRO A 87 -11.84 0.69 3.53
C PRO A 87 -12.78 0.00 2.52
N VAL A 88 -12.25 -0.67 1.50
CA VAL A 88 -13.07 -1.40 0.49
C VAL A 88 -13.77 -2.61 1.12
N ALA A 89 -13.22 -3.18 2.19
CA ALA A 89 -13.82 -4.33 2.89
C ALA A 89 -15.18 -4.00 3.50
N LEU A 90 -15.48 -2.72 3.74
CA LEU A 90 -16.80 -2.27 4.20
C LEU A 90 -17.92 -2.57 3.19
N LEU A 91 -17.57 -2.67 1.90
CA LEU A 91 -18.48 -2.98 0.80
C LEU A 91 -18.29 -4.42 0.28
N ASP A 92 -17.05 -4.83 0.03
CA ASP A 92 -16.70 -6.14 -0.52
C ASP A 92 -15.34 -6.62 0.04
N PHE A 93 -15.40 -7.60 0.95
CA PHE A 93 -14.22 -8.23 1.57
C PHE A 93 -13.24 -8.80 0.54
N ALA A 94 -13.76 -9.52 -0.47
CA ALA A 94 -12.93 -10.16 -1.46
C ALA A 94 -12.28 -9.14 -2.41
N ALA A 95 -12.98 -8.04 -2.72
CA ALA A 95 -12.40 -6.95 -3.51
C ALA A 95 -11.25 -6.27 -2.76
N SER A 96 -11.39 -6.04 -1.44
CA SER A 96 -10.31 -5.49 -0.61
C SER A 96 -9.05 -6.35 -0.68
N ALA A 97 -9.19 -7.66 -0.48
CA ALA A 97 -8.06 -8.59 -0.56
C ALA A 97 -7.40 -8.60 -1.96
N ARG A 98 -8.19 -8.62 -3.03
CA ARG A 98 -7.67 -8.55 -4.41
C ARG A 98 -6.93 -7.24 -4.69
N LEU A 99 -7.46 -6.11 -4.22
CA LEU A 99 -6.83 -4.81 -4.38
C LEU A 99 -5.52 -4.71 -3.58
N ALA A 100 -5.46 -5.27 -2.38
CA ALA A 100 -4.23 -5.30 -1.57
C ALA A 100 -3.11 -6.07 -2.30
N VAL A 101 -3.41 -7.22 -2.89
CA VAL A 101 -2.44 -7.97 -3.71
C VAL A 101 -2.06 -7.19 -4.97
N GLY A 102 -3.05 -6.62 -5.66
CA GLY A 102 -2.83 -5.84 -6.88
C GLY A 102 -1.95 -4.62 -6.64
N GLU A 103 -2.17 -3.88 -5.56
CA GLU A 103 -1.38 -2.71 -5.19
C GLU A 103 0.06 -3.05 -4.83
N ALA A 104 0.28 -4.12 -4.05
CA ALA A 104 1.63 -4.58 -3.76
C ALA A 104 2.39 -4.90 -5.06
N LEU A 105 1.72 -5.57 -6.01
CA LEU A 105 2.31 -5.86 -7.32
C LEU A 105 2.57 -4.61 -8.15
N THR A 106 1.64 -3.63 -8.18
CA THR A 106 1.85 -2.40 -8.96
C THR A 106 2.97 -1.55 -8.38
N ASN A 107 3.09 -1.49 -7.04
CA ASN A 107 4.13 -0.74 -6.36
C ASN A 107 5.54 -1.28 -6.65
N ILE A 108 5.68 -2.60 -6.86
CA ILE A 108 6.97 -3.23 -7.15
C ILE A 108 7.21 -3.44 -8.66
N ALA A 109 6.24 -3.15 -9.52
CA ALA A 109 6.27 -3.47 -10.95
C ALA A 109 7.42 -2.79 -11.71
N ALA A 110 7.85 -1.61 -11.26
CA ALA A 110 8.96 -0.87 -11.87
C ALA A 110 10.36 -1.43 -11.51
N ARG A 111 10.45 -2.60 -10.86
CA ARG A 111 11.71 -3.24 -10.46
C ARG A 111 12.02 -4.46 -11.33
N GLN A 112 13.32 -4.66 -11.58
CA GLN A 112 13.81 -5.75 -12.41
C GLN A 112 13.83 -7.08 -11.62
N ILE A 113 12.65 -7.66 -11.41
CA ILE A 113 12.49 -8.95 -10.71
C ILE A 113 12.48 -10.13 -11.70
N GLY A 114 11.99 -9.92 -12.91
CA GLY A 114 11.79 -10.98 -13.91
C GLY A 114 10.46 -11.70 -13.70
N ALA A 115 10.49 -13.02 -13.52
CA ALA A 115 9.27 -13.82 -13.36
C ALA A 115 8.53 -13.48 -12.05
N ILE A 116 7.20 -13.32 -12.14
CA ILE A 116 6.33 -13.02 -10.98
C ILE A 116 6.40 -14.08 -9.88
N THR A 117 6.78 -15.32 -10.21
CA THR A 117 6.95 -16.41 -9.24
C THR A 117 8.06 -16.16 -8.22
N ARG A 118 8.95 -15.19 -8.47
CA ARG A 118 9.97 -14.73 -7.53
C ARG A 118 9.40 -13.81 -6.44
N SER A 119 8.26 -13.17 -6.68
CA SER A 119 7.57 -12.36 -5.67
C SER A 119 6.88 -13.26 -4.66
N LYS A 120 7.16 -13.05 -3.37
CA LYS A 120 6.53 -13.76 -2.25
C LYS A 120 5.72 -12.76 -1.44
N LEU A 121 4.52 -13.18 -1.01
CA LEU A 121 3.60 -12.33 -0.26
C LEU A 121 3.54 -12.79 1.20
N CYS A 122 3.59 -11.83 2.12
CA CYS A 122 3.24 -12.03 3.52
C CYS A 122 1.83 -11.46 3.73
N ALA A 123 0.84 -12.33 3.97
CA ALA A 123 -0.54 -11.93 4.17
C ALA A 123 -0.83 -11.79 5.67
N ASN A 124 -0.95 -10.55 6.14
CA ASN A 124 -1.33 -10.24 7.52
C ASN A 124 -2.82 -9.90 7.59
N TRP A 125 -3.59 -10.69 8.32
CA TRP A 125 -5.04 -10.57 8.42
C TRP A 125 -5.44 -9.88 9.72
N MET A 126 -6.21 -8.79 9.61
CA MET A 126 -6.76 -8.06 10.76
C MET A 126 -8.28 -8.07 10.68
N ALA A 127 -8.93 -8.47 11.76
CA ALA A 127 -10.40 -8.56 11.83
C ALA A 127 -10.91 -8.35 13.25
N ALA A 128 -12.13 -7.80 13.37
CA ALA A 128 -12.87 -7.81 14.62
C ALA A 128 -13.67 -9.12 14.74
N GLY A 129 -13.05 -10.15 15.32
CA GLY A 129 -13.68 -11.46 15.52
C GLY A 129 -15.02 -11.34 16.27
N GLY A 130 -16.04 -12.05 15.80
CA GLY A 130 -17.36 -12.12 16.44
C GLY A 130 -18.36 -11.03 16.04
N ARG A 131 -17.97 -10.01 15.25
CA ARG A 131 -18.97 -9.13 14.62
C ARG A 131 -19.71 -9.87 13.49
N PRO A 132 -21.05 -9.81 13.43
CA PRO A 132 -21.85 -10.57 12.44
C PRO A 132 -21.43 -10.35 10.98
N ARG A 133 -20.90 -9.17 10.65
CA ARG A 133 -20.43 -8.83 9.30
C ARG A 133 -19.00 -9.27 9.01
N ASP A 134 -18.13 -9.30 10.02
CA ASP A 134 -16.69 -9.53 9.84
C ASP A 134 -16.33 -11.03 9.90
N ALA A 135 -17.14 -11.84 10.58
CA ALA A 135 -16.90 -13.27 10.75
C ALA A 135 -17.10 -14.11 9.47
N GLY A 136 -17.95 -13.67 8.53
CA GLY A 136 -18.22 -14.38 7.28
C GLY A 136 -17.32 -14.00 6.10
N GLY A 137 -16.49 -12.96 6.24
CA GLY A 137 -15.65 -12.42 5.17
C GLY A 137 -14.16 -12.83 5.23
N LEU A 138 -13.71 -13.37 6.36
CA LEU A 138 -12.31 -13.79 6.57
C LEU A 138 -12.01 -15.26 6.26
N VAL A 139 -13.03 -16.04 5.87
CA VAL A 139 -12.93 -17.49 5.62
C VAL A 139 -13.26 -17.83 4.18
#